data_AF-A0A7C8DWY6-F1
#
_entry.id   AF-A0A7C8DWY6-F1
#
_cell.length_a   1.000
_cell.length_b   1.000
_cell.length_c   1.000
_cell.angle_alpha   90.00
_cell.angle_beta   90.00
_cell.angle_gamma   90.00
#
_symmetry.space_group_name_H-M   'P 1'
#
loop_
_entity.id
_entity.type
_entity.pdbx_description
1 polymer ?
#
loop_
_entity_poly.entity_id
_entity_poly.type
_entity_poly.pdbx_seq_one_letter_code
_entity_poly.pdbx_strand_id
1 'polypeptide(L)' 'MSNGITTERIDAVLFDLDGALVDTAPDLAAALNAILKQYNTKPLPYSTIRPV' A
#
# COMPACT_ATOMS: atom_id res chain seq x y z
N MET A 1 12.46 -14.53 39.76
CA MET A 1 12.70 -13.19 39.16
C MET A 1 12.08 -13.20 37.77
N SER A 2 10.76 -13.04 37.66
CA SER A 2 10.07 -12.94 36.38
C SER A 2 9.75 -11.47 36.14
N ASN A 3 10.55 -10.80 35.32
CA ASN A 3 10.27 -9.46 34.83
C ASN A 3 9.08 -9.56 33.87
N GLY A 4 7.86 -9.41 34.40
CA GLY A 4 6.66 -9.27 33.60
C GLY A 4 6.77 -8.01 32.74
N ILE A 5 6.51 -8.14 31.44
CA ILE A 5 6.38 -7.00 30.53
C ILE A 5 5.23 -6.16 31.06
N THR A 6 5.53 -4.96 31.57
CA THR A 6 4.50 -3.98 31.90
C THR A 6 3.89 -3.51 30.58
N THR A 7 2.68 -3.95 30.30
CA THR A 7 1.89 -3.42 29.18
C THR A 7 1.55 -1.98 29.52
N GLU A 8 2.34 -1.03 29.02
CA GLU A 8 1.94 0.37 29.06
C GLU A 8 0.60 0.54 28.35
N ARG A 9 -0.27 1.39 28.90
CA ARG A 9 -1.61 1.59 28.39
C ARG A 9 -1.53 2.34 27.06
N ILE A 10 -1.76 1.63 25.95
CA ILE A 10 -1.88 2.24 24.63
C ILE A 10 -3.28 2.84 24.50
N ASP A 11 -3.37 4.17 24.46
CA ASP A 11 -4.65 4.88 24.40
C ASP A 11 -5.23 4.92 22.97
N ALA A 12 -4.39 4.85 21.93
CA ALA A 12 -4.84 4.78 20.54
C ALA A 12 -3.76 4.20 19.62
N VAL A 13 -4.20 3.64 18.49
CA VAL A 13 -3.35 3.25 17.36
C VAL A 13 -3.94 3.86 16.09
N LEU A 14 -3.09 4.52 15.30
CA LEU A 14 -3.45 5.03 13.98
C LEU A 14 -2.79 4.16 12.92
N PHE A 15 -3.60 3.66 12.00
CA PHE A 15 -3.12 2.99 10.80
C PHE A 15 -3.29 3.93 9.63
N ASP A 16 -2.30 3.90 8.74
CA ASP A 16 -2.52 4.37 7.39
C ASP A 16 -3.54 3.46 6.69
N LEU A 17 -4.26 3.99 5.72
CA LEU A 17 -5.23 3.22 4.95
C LEU A 17 -4.55 2.54 3.76
N ASP A 18 -3.90 3.35 2.93
CA ASP A 18 -3.38 2.93 1.64
C ASP A 18 -2.05 2.17 1.81
N GLY A 19 -1.98 0.96 1.28
CA GLY A 19 -0.79 0.11 1.39
C GLY A 19 -0.54 -0.48 2.79
N ALA A 20 -1.31 -0.09 3.81
CA ALA A 20 -1.26 -0.66 5.16
C ALA A 20 -2.47 -1.54 5.46
N LEU A 21 -3.69 -0.99 5.43
CA LEU A 21 -4.92 -1.78 5.61
C LEU A 21 -5.50 -2.26 4.28
N VAL A 22 -5.33 -1.49 3.22
CA VAL A 22 -5.86 -1.79 1.89
C VAL A 22 -4.69 -1.93 0.91
N ASP A 23 -4.67 -3.03 0.16
CA ASP A 23 -3.74 -3.18 -0.96
C ASP A 23 -4.23 -2.37 -2.17
N THR A 24 -3.83 -1.11 -2.22
CA THR A 24 -4.24 -0.15 -3.26
C THR A 24 -3.39 -0.23 -4.53
N ALA A 25 -2.35 -1.07 -4.55
CA ALA A 25 -1.44 -1.15 -5.70
C ALA A 25 -2.13 -1.59 -7.01
N PRO A 26 -3.10 -2.54 -7.04
CA PRO A 26 -3.84 -2.88 -8.25
C PRO A 26 -4.61 -1.69 -8.84
N ASP A 27 -5.27 -0.90 -8.00
CA ASP A 27 -6.08 0.25 -8.42
C ASP A 27 -5.20 1.38 -8.96
N LEU A 28 -4.09 1.66 -8.28
CA LEU A 28 -3.12 2.64 -8.76
C LEU A 28 -2.47 2.22 -10.08
N ALA A 29 -2.20 0.93 -10.27
CA ALA A 29 -1.69 0.41 -11.53
C ALA A 29 -2.72 0.52 -12.67
N ALA A 30 -4.00 0.28 -12.38
CA ALA A 30 -5.08 0.49 -13.34
C ALA A 30 -5.22 1.97 -13.74
N ALA A 31 -5.17 2.88 -12.76
CA ALA A 31 -5.22 4.32 -12.99
C ALA A 31 -4.03 4.82 -13.84
N LEU A 32 -2.81 4.38 -13.50
CA LEU A 32 -1.61 4.69 -14.29
C LEU A 32 -1.76 4.23 -15.74
N ASN A 33 -2.18 2.99 -15.97
CA ASN A 33 -2.33 2.45 -17.32
C ASN A 33 -3.47 3.12 -18.10
N ALA A 34 -4.52 3.60 -17.43
CA ALA A 34 -5.56 4.40 -18.05
C ALA A 34 -5.01 5.73 -18.59
N ILE A 35 -4.15 6.41 -17.81
CA ILE A 35 -3.48 7.64 -18.24
C ILE A 35 -2.49 7.36 -19.39
N LEU A 36 -1.64 6.33 -19.29
CA LEU A 36 -0.70 5.97 -20.36
C LEU A 36 -1.44 5.76 -21.70
N LYS A 37 -2.57 5.05 -21.66
CA LYS A 37 -3.43 4.84 -22.82
C LYS A 37 -3.98 6.15 -23.39
N GLN A 38 -4.40 7.10 -22.55
CA GLN A 38 -4.89 8.41 -23.02
C GLN A 38 -3.81 9.20 -23.77
N TYR A 39 -2.55 9.04 -23.40
CA TYR A 39 -1.40 9.69 -24.04
C TYR A 39 -0.73 8.81 -25.12
N ASN A 40 -1.42 7.79 -25.65
CA ASN A 40 -0.88 6.84 -26.63
C ASN A 40 0.46 6.20 -26.23
N THR A 41 0.72 6.08 -24.93
CA THR A 41 1.88 5.39 -24.37
C THR A 41 1.52 3.95 -24.08
N LYS A 42 2.49 3.04 -24.29
CA LYS A 42 2.29 1.61 -24.00
C LYS A 42 2.03 1.41 -22.49
N PRO A 43 0.99 0.65 -22.10
CA PRO A 43 0.77 0.31 -20.70
C PRO A 43 1.93 -0.52 -20.15
N LEU A 44 2.18 -0.35 -18.85
CA LEU A 44 3.22 -1.08 -18.13
C LEU A 44 2.67 -2.36 -17.50
N PRO A 45 3.44 -3.46 -17.50
CA PRO A 45 3.11 -4.65 -16.73
C PRO A 45 2.98 -4.34 -15.24
N TYR A 46 2.07 -5.01 -14.54
CA TYR A 46 1.88 -4.80 -13.10
C TYR A 46 3.15 -5.01 -12.29
N SER A 47 3.96 -6.01 -12.63
CA SER A 47 5.25 -6.28 -11.97
C SER A 47 6.27 -5.15 -12.10
N THR A 48 6.15 -4.31 -13.14
CA THR A 48 6.96 -3.10 -13.29
C THR A 48 6.44 -1.97 -12.39
N ILE A 49 5.12 -1.89 -12.19
CA ILE A 49 4.47 -0.84 -11.39
C ILE A 49 4.60 -1.13 -9.88
N ARG A 50 4.46 -2.40 -9.49
CA ARG A 50 4.68 -2.89 -8.11
C ARG A 50 5.80 -3.93 -8.13
N PRO A 51 7.07 -3.48 -8.00
CA PRO A 51 8.18 -4.41 -7.81
C PRO A 51 8.04 -5.13 -6.46
N VAL A 52 8.44 -6.39 -6.42
CA VAL A 52 8.47 -7.24 -5.21
C VAL A 52 9.89 -7.44 -4.71
#